data_AF-A0A2J8V2P0-F1
#
_entry.id   AF-A0A2J8V2P0-F1
#
_cell.length_a   1.000
_cell.length_b   1.000
_cell.length_c   1.000
_cell.angle_alpha   90.00
_cell.angle_beta   90.00
_cell.angle_gamma   90.00
#
_symmetry.space_group_name_H-M   'P 1'
#
loop_
_entity.id
_entity.type
_entity.pdbx_description
1 polymer ?
#
loop_
_entity_poly.entity_id
_entity_poly.type
_entity_poly.pdbx_seq_one_letter_code
_entity_poly.pdbx_strand_id
1 'polypeptide(L)'
;NPILLNSSIPEDPSIKADINKWRIKLDNYSTQELGKTIVYLDGSSQSCRFRECNMGNLICDAMINNNLRHADEMFWNHVSMCMLNGGGIRSPIDERNNGTITWENLAAVLPFGGTFDLVQLKGSTLKKAFEHSVHRYGQSTGEFLQVGDLKECCPICINQDDSWKEQPTAQTHLNTWV
;
A
#
# COMPACT_ATOMS: atom_id res chain seq x y z
N ASN A 1 -6.48 8.30 -35.78
CA ASN A 1 -5.30 7.41 -35.75
C ASN A 1 -4.16 8.11 -35.00
N PRO A 2 -3.96 7.83 -33.71
CA PRO A 2 -2.83 8.39 -32.96
C PRO A 2 -1.51 7.78 -33.44
N ILE A 3 -0.44 8.59 -33.47
CA ILE A 3 0.92 8.14 -33.79
C ILE A 3 1.56 7.60 -32.51
N LEU A 4 2.05 6.37 -32.54
CA LEU A 4 2.79 5.76 -31.43
C LEU A 4 4.22 6.31 -31.40
N LEU A 5 4.60 6.95 -30.28
CA LEU A 5 5.98 7.40 -30.05
C LEU A 5 6.81 6.22 -29.54
N ASN A 6 7.52 5.55 -30.44
CA ASN A 6 8.42 4.44 -30.14
C ASN A 6 9.88 4.80 -30.51
N SER A 7 10.81 3.87 -30.30
CA SER A 7 12.24 4.07 -30.59
C SER A 7 12.59 4.26 -32.07
N SER A 8 11.65 4.05 -33.00
CA SER A 8 11.87 4.33 -34.43
C SER A 8 11.87 5.84 -34.73
N ILE A 9 11.30 6.65 -33.85
CA ILE A 9 11.36 8.11 -33.92
C ILE A 9 12.53 8.56 -33.02
N PRO A 10 13.59 9.17 -33.58
CA PRO A 10 14.74 9.60 -32.78
C PRO A 10 14.35 10.72 -31.82
N GLU A 11 14.91 10.69 -30.62
CA GLU A 11 14.79 11.78 -29.65
C GLU A 11 15.51 13.02 -30.17
N ASP A 12 14.90 14.20 -30.01
CA ASP A 12 15.54 15.47 -30.36
C ASP A 12 16.78 15.72 -29.49
N PRO A 13 17.97 15.97 -30.08
CA PRO A 13 19.21 16.14 -29.32
C PRO A 13 19.19 17.34 -28.36
N SER A 14 18.53 18.45 -28.73
CA SER A 14 18.46 19.65 -27.90
C SER A 14 17.59 19.39 -26.66
N ILE A 15 16.41 18.81 -26.86
CA ILE A 15 15.50 18.46 -25.76
C ILE A 15 16.11 17.37 -24.86
N LYS A 16 16.79 16.38 -25.44
CA LYS A 16 17.47 15.34 -24.66
C LYS A 16 18.59 15.92 -23.78
N ALA A 17 19.35 16.90 -24.28
CA ALA A 17 20.35 17.59 -23.48
C ALA A 17 19.72 18.35 -22.30
N ASP A 18 18.59 19.02 -22.51
CA ASP A 18 17.85 19.70 -21.45
C ASP A 18 17.29 18.71 -20.42
N ILE A 19 16.69 17.58 -20.84
CA ILE A 19 16.22 16.52 -19.94
C ILE A 19 17.37 16.01 -19.07
N ASN A 20 18.54 15.75 -19.65
CA ASN A 20 19.71 15.28 -18.90
C ASN A 20 20.19 16.31 -17.88
N LYS A 21 20.15 17.61 -18.21
CA LYS A 21 20.48 18.68 -17.26
C LYS A 21 19.52 18.71 -16.07
N TRP A 22 18.24 18.43 -16.29
CA TRP A 22 17.22 18.43 -15.23
C TRP A 22 17.31 17.17 -14.37
N ARG A 23 17.67 16.03 -14.98
CA ARG A 23 17.90 14.75 -14.28
C ARG A 23 18.92 14.87 -13.15
N ILE A 24 20.00 15.61 -13.34
CA ILE A 24 21.02 15.83 -12.30
C ILE A 24 20.41 16.39 -11.00
N LYS A 25 19.40 17.26 -11.09
CA LYS A 25 18.70 17.78 -9.90
C LYS A 25 17.84 16.72 -9.22
N LEU A 26 17.21 15.83 -10.00
CA LEU A 26 16.40 14.73 -9.48
C LEU A 26 17.25 13.67 -8.79
N ASP A 27 18.44 13.38 -9.34
CA ASP A 27 19.38 12.43 -8.72
C ASP A 27 19.81 12.92 -7.33
N ASN A 28 20.05 14.23 -7.18
CA ASN A 28 20.31 14.85 -5.88
C ASN A 28 19.11 14.78 -4.92
N TYR A 29 17.88 14.89 -5.43
CA TYR A 29 16.67 14.75 -4.62
C TYR A 29 16.49 13.30 -4.13
N SER A 30 16.90 12.32 -4.93
CA SER A 30 16.69 10.90 -4.61
C SER A 30 17.45 10.42 -3.36
N THR A 31 18.56 11.10 -3.02
CA THR A 31 19.42 10.78 -1.88
C THR A 31 19.16 11.66 -0.65
N GLN A 32 18.25 12.62 -0.75
CA GLN A 32 17.87 13.47 0.38
C GLN A 32 17.07 12.69 1.42
N GLU A 33 17.30 13.02 2.70
CA GLU A 33 16.52 12.51 3.81
C GLU A 33 15.10 13.10 3.74
N LEU A 34 14.11 12.21 3.58
CA LEU A 34 12.68 12.57 3.62
C LEU A 34 12.15 12.56 5.07
N GLY A 35 12.74 11.72 5.91
CA GLY A 35 12.37 11.58 7.30
C GLY A 35 13.10 10.43 7.97
N LYS A 36 12.63 10.04 9.16
CA LYS A 36 13.23 8.97 9.94
C LYS A 36 12.20 8.00 10.50
N THR A 37 12.55 6.72 10.55
CA THR A 37 11.84 5.71 11.33
C THR A 37 12.62 5.38 12.61
N ILE A 38 11.91 5.18 13.71
CA ILE A 38 12.48 4.69 14.97
C ILE A 38 12.26 3.18 15.17
N VAL A 39 11.59 2.53 14.21
CA VAL A 39 11.30 1.10 14.21
C VAL A 39 11.72 0.47 12.89
N TYR A 40 12.05 -0.82 12.91
CA TYR A 40 12.23 -1.61 11.69
C TYR A 40 10.92 -1.62 10.89
N LEU A 41 10.95 -1.18 9.63
CA LEU A 41 9.79 -1.25 8.76
C LEU A 41 9.85 -2.58 7.98
N ASP A 42 9.09 -3.55 8.47
CA ASP A 42 9.08 -4.91 7.95
C ASP A 42 8.24 -5.00 6.66
N GLY A 43 8.93 -4.82 5.53
CA GLY A 43 8.40 -5.07 4.19
C GLY A 43 8.80 -6.43 3.61
N SER A 44 9.18 -7.40 4.46
CA SER A 44 9.62 -8.72 3.99
C SER A 44 8.46 -9.56 3.47
N SER A 45 8.74 -10.44 2.51
CA SER A 45 7.73 -11.36 1.96
C SER A 45 7.17 -12.33 3.00
N GLN A 46 7.97 -12.70 3.99
CA GLN A 46 7.63 -13.62 5.07
C GLN A 46 6.62 -12.99 6.04
N SER A 47 6.59 -11.67 6.12
CA SER A 47 5.63 -10.94 6.93
C SER A 47 4.44 -10.51 6.07
N CYS A 48 4.65 -9.61 5.11
CA CYS A 48 3.56 -8.95 4.39
C CYS A 48 2.69 -9.88 3.52
N ARG A 49 3.10 -11.13 3.27
CA ARG A 49 2.29 -12.11 2.50
C ARG A 49 1.61 -13.16 3.37
N PHE A 50 1.85 -13.14 4.68
CA PHE A 50 1.34 -14.15 5.60
C PHE A 50 0.61 -13.53 6.79
N ARG A 51 0.93 -12.29 7.14
CA ARG A 51 0.36 -11.62 8.29
C ARG A 51 0.39 -10.12 8.10
N GLU A 52 -0.21 -9.43 9.05
CA GLU A 52 -0.06 -7.99 9.18
C GLU A 52 1.42 -7.62 9.30
N CYS A 53 1.83 -6.63 8.50
CA CYS A 53 3.16 -6.06 8.53
C CYS A 53 3.07 -4.54 8.69
N ASN A 54 3.93 -3.96 9.54
CA ASN A 54 3.88 -2.53 9.83
C ASN A 54 4.20 -1.64 8.62
N MET A 55 4.97 -2.15 7.64
CA MET A 55 5.15 -1.46 6.35
C MET A 55 3.84 -1.33 5.58
N GLY A 56 3.01 -2.38 5.58
CA GLY A 56 1.69 -2.36 4.96
C GLY A 56 0.77 -1.33 5.61
N ASN A 57 0.75 -1.30 6.95
CA ASN A 57 0.00 -0.31 7.72
C ASN A 57 0.46 1.11 7.41
N LEU A 58 1.78 1.37 7.43
CA LEU A 58 2.34 2.68 7.10
C LEU A 58 1.93 3.17 5.70
N ILE A 59 1.99 2.29 4.70
CA ILE A 59 1.61 2.66 3.33
C ILE A 59 0.11 2.95 3.26
N CYS A 60 -0.72 2.11 3.88
CA CYS A 60 -2.17 2.32 3.86
C CYS A 60 -2.60 3.58 4.62
N ASP A 61 -1.97 3.88 5.75
CA ASP A 61 -2.20 5.12 6.49
C ASP A 61 -1.77 6.34 5.67
N ALA A 62 -0.64 6.24 4.95
CA ALA A 62 -0.20 7.29 4.03
C ALA A 62 -1.17 7.46 2.84
N MET A 63 -1.74 6.38 2.32
CA MET A 63 -2.76 6.42 1.27
C MET A 63 -4.03 7.13 1.75
N ILE A 64 -4.51 6.81 2.95
CA ILE A 64 -5.68 7.47 3.55
C ILE A 64 -5.34 8.95 3.81
N ASN A 65 -4.17 9.25 4.39
CA ASN A 65 -3.73 10.61 4.69
C ASN A 65 -3.66 11.49 3.42
N ASN A 66 -3.08 10.97 2.34
CA ASN A 66 -3.01 11.67 1.04
C ASN A 66 -4.40 11.90 0.43
N ASN A 67 -5.39 11.08 0.79
CA ASN A 67 -6.78 11.19 0.37
C ASN A 67 -7.68 11.82 1.43
N LEU A 68 -7.14 12.50 2.43
CA LEU A 68 -7.96 13.38 3.26
C LEU A 68 -8.43 14.56 2.41
N ARG A 69 -9.74 14.80 2.43
CA ARG A 69 -10.37 15.98 1.82
C ARG A 69 -11.19 16.70 2.88
N HIS A 70 -11.78 17.83 2.51
CA HIS A 70 -12.64 18.57 3.43
C HIS A 70 -13.81 17.69 3.85
N ALA A 71 -13.99 17.54 5.16
CA ALA A 71 -15.16 16.89 5.73
C ALA A 71 -16.42 17.68 5.35
N ASP A 72 -17.51 16.98 5.12
CA ASP A 72 -18.84 17.58 5.01
C ASP A 72 -19.65 17.26 6.28
N GLU A 73 -20.91 17.72 6.33
CA GLU A 73 -21.78 17.49 7.49
C GLU A 73 -22.13 16.01 7.70
N MET A 74 -21.95 15.16 6.69
CA MET A 74 -22.33 13.74 6.70
C MET A 74 -21.15 12.79 6.92
N PHE A 75 -19.96 13.15 6.45
CA PHE A 75 -18.78 12.28 6.47
C PHE A 75 -17.53 13.04 6.92
N TRP A 76 -16.81 12.45 7.88
CA TRP A 76 -15.53 12.97 8.35
C TRP A 76 -14.45 12.94 7.27
N ASN A 77 -14.52 11.97 6.33
CA ASN A 77 -13.77 11.94 5.08
C ASN A 77 -14.50 11.05 4.06
N HIS A 78 -14.26 11.30 2.77
CA HIS A 78 -14.83 10.51 1.68
C HIS A 78 -14.19 9.12 1.48
N VAL A 79 -13.02 8.86 2.10
CA VAL A 79 -12.34 7.56 2.10
C VAL A 79 -11.79 7.27 3.49
N SER A 80 -12.18 6.14 4.07
CA SER A 80 -11.66 5.66 5.35
C SER A 80 -10.82 4.39 5.23
N MET A 81 -10.88 3.68 4.10
CA MET A 81 -10.34 2.33 3.98
C MET A 81 -9.24 2.23 2.93
N CYS A 82 -8.23 1.43 3.23
CA CYS A 82 -7.18 1.07 2.29
C CYS A 82 -7.01 -0.45 2.22
N MET A 83 -6.70 -0.96 1.02
CA MET A 83 -6.23 -2.32 0.79
C MET A 83 -4.99 -2.27 -0.09
N LEU A 84 -3.95 -3.00 0.29
CA LEU A 84 -2.70 -3.11 -0.43
C LEU A 84 -2.26 -4.57 -0.45
N ASN A 85 -2.04 -5.15 -1.62
CA ASN A 85 -1.56 -6.52 -1.70
C ASN A 85 -0.08 -6.61 -1.26
N GLY A 86 0.26 -7.55 -0.39
CA GLY A 86 1.61 -7.72 0.16
C GLY A 86 2.66 -8.07 -0.90
N GLY A 87 2.25 -8.56 -2.07
CA GLY A 87 3.12 -8.73 -3.23
C GLY A 87 3.65 -7.41 -3.82
N GLY A 88 2.94 -6.31 -3.59
CA GLY A 88 3.32 -4.95 -3.98
C GLY A 88 4.42 -4.34 -3.10
N ILE A 89 4.59 -4.84 -1.87
CA ILE A 89 5.65 -4.42 -0.95
C ILE A 89 6.91 -5.27 -1.22
N ARG A 90 8.01 -4.62 -1.60
CA ARG A 90 9.18 -5.30 -2.19
C ARG A 90 10.43 -5.31 -1.34
N SER A 91 10.53 -4.42 -0.36
CA SER A 91 11.70 -4.32 0.50
C SER A 91 11.28 -3.88 1.91
N PRO A 92 11.98 -4.34 2.96
CA PRO A 92 11.98 -3.65 4.26
C PRO A 92 12.84 -2.38 4.24
N ILE A 93 12.73 -1.57 5.30
CA ILE A 93 13.64 -0.45 5.59
C ILE A 93 14.21 -0.65 7.00
N ASP A 94 15.54 -0.68 7.09
CA ASP A 94 16.28 -0.87 8.33
C ASP A 94 16.47 0.46 9.07
N GLU A 95 16.15 0.46 10.37
CA GLU A 95 16.27 1.60 11.27
C GLU A 95 17.70 1.86 11.76
N ARG A 96 18.63 0.92 11.55
CA ARG A 96 20.00 0.99 12.09
C ARG A 96 20.85 2.10 11.48
N ASN A 97 20.51 2.58 10.28
CA ASN A 97 21.16 3.75 9.68
C ASN A 97 20.55 5.07 10.18
N ASN A 98 20.51 5.24 11.50
CA ASN A 98 19.89 6.39 12.18
C ASN A 98 18.40 6.59 11.79
N GLY A 99 17.75 5.53 11.32
CA GLY A 99 16.36 5.58 10.84
C GLY A 99 16.15 6.29 9.51
N THR A 100 17.19 6.73 8.82
CA THR A 100 17.09 7.64 7.67
C THR A 100 16.29 6.99 6.54
N ILE A 101 15.25 7.67 6.05
CA ILE A 101 14.45 7.25 4.90
C ILE A 101 14.73 8.20 3.74
N THR A 102 15.22 7.66 2.63
CA THR A 102 15.42 8.39 1.37
C THR A 102 14.44 7.93 0.30
N TRP A 103 14.39 8.64 -0.83
CA TRP A 103 13.59 8.19 -1.98
C TRP A 103 14.08 6.86 -2.54
N GLU A 104 15.38 6.58 -2.51
CA GLU A 104 15.93 5.28 -2.90
C GLU A 104 15.35 4.14 -2.06
N ASN A 105 15.21 4.33 -0.74
CA ASN A 105 14.56 3.35 0.11
C ASN A 105 13.11 3.14 -0.29
N LEU A 106 12.34 4.21 -0.51
CA LEU A 106 10.94 4.11 -0.94
C LEU A 106 10.79 3.46 -2.32
N ALA A 107 11.69 3.76 -3.26
CA ALA A 107 11.73 3.13 -4.58
C ALA A 107 12.03 1.62 -4.49
N ALA A 108 12.84 1.19 -3.52
CA ALA A 108 13.04 -0.22 -3.24
C ALA A 108 11.79 -0.90 -2.65
N VAL A 109 10.98 -0.20 -1.86
CA VAL A 109 9.71 -0.71 -1.32
C VAL A 109 8.64 -0.81 -2.41
N LEU A 110 8.47 0.23 -3.23
CA LEU A 110 7.43 0.38 -4.27
C LEU A 110 8.03 0.66 -5.67
N PRO A 111 8.69 -0.32 -6.32
CA PRO A 111 9.50 -0.11 -7.52
C PRO A 111 8.71 0.01 -8.83
N PHE A 112 7.39 -0.16 -8.80
CA PHE A 112 6.59 -0.31 -10.02
C PHE A 112 6.12 1.00 -10.65
N GLY A 113 6.29 2.14 -9.95
CA GLY A 113 5.84 3.45 -10.45
C GLY A 113 4.32 3.52 -10.67
N GLY A 114 3.54 2.69 -9.96
CA GLY A 114 2.09 2.68 -10.02
C GLY A 114 1.46 3.81 -9.21
N THR A 115 0.13 3.92 -9.30
CA THR A 115 -0.70 4.86 -8.53
C THR A 115 -1.52 4.14 -7.48
N PHE A 116 -2.00 4.91 -6.51
CA PHE A 116 -3.01 4.48 -5.55
C PHE A 116 -4.37 5.04 -5.96
N ASP A 117 -5.26 4.16 -6.40
CA ASP A 117 -6.51 4.55 -7.03
C ASP A 117 -7.69 4.47 -6.04
N LEU A 118 -8.67 5.36 -6.24
CA LEU A 118 -9.92 5.35 -5.48
C LEU A 118 -10.97 4.54 -6.26
N VAL A 119 -11.56 3.57 -5.59
CA VAL A 119 -12.60 2.71 -6.17
C VAL A 119 -13.80 2.64 -5.25
N GLN A 120 -15.00 2.68 -5.82
CA GLN A 120 -16.24 2.43 -5.09
C GLN A 120 -16.64 0.97 -5.27
N LEU A 121 -16.66 0.20 -4.19
CA LEU A 121 -16.98 -1.22 -4.20
C LEU A 121 -18.23 -1.51 -3.36
N LYS A 122 -19.04 -2.46 -3.83
CA LYS A 122 -20.10 -3.04 -3.00
C LYS A 122 -19.46 -3.91 -1.91
N GLY A 123 -20.04 -3.93 -0.71
CA GLY A 123 -19.55 -4.79 0.39
C GLY A 123 -19.45 -6.28 0.02
N SER A 124 -20.33 -6.78 -0.85
CA SER A 124 -20.25 -8.15 -1.37
C SER A 124 -19.03 -8.41 -2.25
N THR A 125 -18.54 -7.38 -2.96
CA THR A 125 -17.32 -7.46 -3.77
C THR A 125 -16.10 -7.38 -2.86
N LEU A 126 -16.13 -6.51 -1.85
CA LEU A 126 -15.10 -6.40 -0.84
C LEU A 126 -14.88 -7.73 -0.10
N LYS A 127 -15.97 -8.38 0.33
CA LYS A 127 -15.92 -9.71 0.97
C LYS A 127 -15.24 -10.75 0.07
N LYS A 128 -15.57 -10.76 -1.23
CA LYS A 128 -14.93 -11.67 -2.19
C LYS A 128 -13.44 -11.36 -2.40
N ALA A 129 -13.04 -10.09 -2.32
CA ALA A 129 -11.63 -9.70 -2.38
C ALA A 129 -10.85 -10.26 -1.17
N PHE A 130 -11.42 -10.18 0.03
CA PHE A 130 -10.83 -10.80 1.22
C PHE A 130 -10.83 -12.34 1.18
N GLU A 131 -11.88 -12.97 0.65
CA GLU A 131 -11.86 -14.41 0.40
C GLU A 131 -10.74 -14.80 -0.59
N HIS A 132 -10.50 -13.98 -1.61
CA HIS A 132 -9.38 -14.17 -2.54
C HIS A 132 -8.01 -13.95 -1.88
N SER A 133 -7.88 -12.98 -0.99
CA SER A 133 -6.66 -12.66 -0.24
C SER A 133 -6.04 -13.90 0.43
N VAL A 134 -6.88 -14.81 0.92
CA VAL A 134 -6.45 -16.01 1.67
C VAL A 134 -6.78 -17.34 0.98
N HIS A 135 -7.31 -17.34 -0.25
CA HIS A 135 -7.81 -18.57 -0.90
C HIS A 135 -6.75 -19.68 -1.07
N ARG A 136 -5.47 -19.30 -1.17
CA ARG A 136 -4.31 -20.21 -1.25
C ARG A 136 -3.22 -19.84 -0.24
N TYR A 137 -3.66 -19.34 0.91
CA TYR A 137 -2.77 -18.94 2.01
C TYR A 137 -1.73 -20.03 2.32
N GLY A 138 -0.49 -19.61 2.63
CA GLY A 138 0.63 -20.51 2.91
C GLY A 138 1.62 -20.68 1.75
N GLN A 139 1.29 -20.22 0.54
CA GLN A 139 2.15 -20.36 -0.65
C GLN A 139 3.12 -19.19 -0.89
N SER A 140 3.22 -18.22 0.04
CA SER A 140 4.01 -16.98 -0.14
C SER A 140 3.62 -16.15 -1.37
N THR A 141 2.38 -16.28 -1.80
CA THR A 141 1.81 -15.59 -2.95
C THR A 141 1.40 -14.16 -2.59
N GLY A 142 1.33 -13.27 -3.58
CA GLY A 142 1.31 -11.82 -3.36
C GLY A 142 -0.07 -11.19 -3.10
N GLU A 143 -1.14 -11.97 -3.09
CA GLU A 143 -2.53 -11.50 -2.98
C GLU A 143 -3.00 -11.18 -1.56
N PHE A 144 -2.25 -11.60 -0.52
CA PHE A 144 -2.60 -11.28 0.86
C PHE A 144 -2.71 -9.76 1.04
N LEU A 145 -3.84 -9.28 1.55
CA LEU A 145 -4.13 -7.86 1.68
C LEU A 145 -3.64 -7.33 3.03
N GLN A 146 -2.76 -6.33 2.98
CA GLN A 146 -2.53 -5.37 4.06
C GLN A 146 -3.65 -4.34 4.03
N VAL A 147 -4.05 -3.83 5.18
CA VAL A 147 -5.23 -2.97 5.30
C VAL A 147 -4.96 -1.74 6.17
N GLY A 148 -5.67 -0.65 5.89
CA GLY A 148 -5.73 0.55 6.74
C GLY A 148 -7.17 0.78 7.21
N ASP A 149 -7.33 1.04 8.50
CA ASP A 149 -8.60 1.29 9.19
C ASP A 149 -9.68 0.21 9.00
N LEU A 150 -9.25 -1.03 8.71
CA LEU A 150 -10.09 -2.22 8.69
C LEU A 150 -9.62 -3.19 9.76
N LYS A 151 -10.52 -3.57 10.67
CA LYS A 151 -10.32 -4.74 11.51
C LYS A 151 -10.74 -5.98 10.73
N GLU A 152 -9.81 -6.56 9.97
CA GLU A 152 -10.05 -7.86 9.34
C GLU A 152 -9.91 -8.97 10.39
N CYS A 153 -11.04 -9.52 10.86
CA CYS A 153 -11.02 -10.81 11.57
C CYS A 153 -10.99 -11.93 10.54
N CYS A 154 -9.80 -12.41 10.19
CA CYS A 154 -9.66 -13.55 9.28
C CYS A 154 -10.26 -14.83 9.93
N PRO A 155 -11.10 -15.60 9.23
CA PRO A 155 -11.65 -16.87 9.73
C PRO A 155 -10.58 -17.94 10.04
N ILE A 156 -9.38 -17.84 9.44
CA ILE A 156 -8.25 -18.73 9.73
C ILE A 156 -7.71 -18.48 11.15
N CYS A 157 -7.79 -17.24 11.66
CA CYS A 157 -7.44 -16.90 13.04
C CYS A 157 -8.44 -17.46 14.06
N ILE A 158 -9.70 -17.73 13.64
CA ILE A 158 -10.76 -18.28 14.52
C ILE A 158 -10.44 -19.72 14.94
N ASN A 159 -9.65 -20.47 14.16
CA ASN A 159 -9.31 -21.85 14.50
C ASN A 159 -8.15 -21.99 15.50
N GLN A 160 -7.54 -20.89 15.97
CA GLN A 160 -6.40 -20.92 16.90
C GLN A 160 -6.68 -20.24 18.25
N ASP A 161 -7.77 -19.48 18.39
CA ASP A 161 -8.17 -18.86 19.65
C ASP A 161 -9.70 -18.80 19.76
N ASP A 162 -10.26 -19.77 20.51
CA ASP A 162 -11.70 -19.93 20.74
C ASP A 162 -12.31 -18.85 21.67
N SER A 163 -11.51 -17.87 22.12
CA SER A 163 -11.98 -16.80 23.03
C SER A 163 -12.88 -15.74 22.38
N TRP A 164 -12.94 -15.68 21.04
CA TRP A 164 -13.72 -14.66 20.31
C TRP A 164 -15.18 -15.04 20.03
N LYS A 165 -15.57 -16.31 20.24
CA LYS A 165 -16.95 -16.79 19.99
C LYS A 165 -18.01 -16.17 20.90
N GLU A 166 -17.61 -15.41 21.92
CA GLU A 166 -18.53 -14.77 22.87
C GLU A 166 -18.72 -13.26 22.66
N GLN A 167 -18.13 -12.64 21.62
CA GLN A 167 -18.29 -11.20 21.40
C GLN A 167 -19.49 -10.90 20.46
N PRO A 168 -20.60 -10.30 20.94
CA PRO A 168 -21.81 -10.05 20.13
C PRO A 168 -21.63 -8.97 19.05
N THR A 169 -20.45 -8.38 18.93
CA THR A 169 -20.16 -7.18 18.14
C THR A 169 -19.72 -7.48 16.70
N ALA A 170 -19.18 -8.66 16.42
CA ALA A 170 -18.63 -8.99 15.09
C ALA A 170 -19.71 -9.10 13.99
N GLN A 171 -20.91 -9.58 14.34
CA GLN A 171 -22.01 -9.75 13.37
C GLN A 171 -22.71 -8.41 13.05
N THR A 172 -22.63 -7.43 13.95
CA THR A 172 -23.41 -6.19 13.89
C THR A 172 -22.75 -5.12 13.03
N HIS A 173 -21.42 -5.17 12.86
CA HIS A 173 -20.66 -4.16 12.11
C HIS A 173 -20.65 -4.36 10.59
N LEU A 174 -21.10 -5.50 10.05
CA LEU A 174 -21.22 -5.68 8.60
C LEU A 174 -22.53 -5.12 8.01
N ASN A 175 -23.54 -4.85 8.86
CA ASN A 175 -24.88 -4.45 8.44
C ASN A 175 -25.22 -2.97 8.71
N THR A 176 -24.27 -2.16 9.19
CA THR A 176 -24.50 -0.76 9.58
C THR A 176 -23.78 0.28 8.73
N TRP A 177 -23.13 -0.13 7.63
CA TRP A 177 -22.34 0.79 6.77
C TRP A 177 -22.74 0.70 5.30
N VAL A 178 -24.04 0.82 5.03
CA VAL A 178 -24.59 1.24 3.73
C VAL A 178 -25.16 2.63 3.90
#